data_AF-A0A938QRJ0-F1
#
_entry.id   AF-A0A938QRJ0-F1
#
_cell.length_a   1.000
_cell.length_b   1.000
_cell.length_c   1.000
_cell.angle_alpha   90.00
_cell.angle_beta   90.00
_cell.angle_gamma   90.00
#
_symmetry.space_group_name_H-M   'P 1'
#
loop_
_entity.id
_entity.type
_entity.pdbx_description
1 polymer ?
#
loop_
_entity_poly.entity_id
_entity_poly.type
_entity_poly.pdbx_seq_one_letter_code
_entity_poly.pdbx_strand_id
1 'polypeptide(L)'
;MKIFKRMVFLLCLVLALSLLVEAQALAQIIRENDGTTLKQIIIFGRHNIRSPTNSPEELAKYAVDPYPEFEVPPGCLTPNGKQAARLLGAYFRQYLLAQGLLTGDEQQDLSHSHFRSKSKERSWETAKAFGSGLITNVDAPVHSYKIGEPDRFSIP
;
A
#
# COMPACT_ATOMS: atom_id res chain seq x y z
N MET A 1 0.89 -23.43 -41.53
CA MET A 1 0.91 -24.39 -40.40
C MET A 1 2.03 -24.14 -39.37
N LYS A 2 3.29 -23.88 -39.75
CA LYS A 2 4.39 -23.62 -38.79
C LYS A 2 4.21 -22.37 -37.92
N ILE A 3 3.68 -21.28 -38.48
CA ILE A 3 3.43 -20.02 -37.77
C ILE A 3 2.32 -20.18 -36.72
N PHE A 4 1.23 -20.86 -37.07
CA PHE A 4 0.13 -21.17 -36.14
C PHE A 4 0.60 -22.00 -34.94
N LYS A 5 1.41 -23.05 -35.15
CA LYS A 5 1.99 -23.85 -34.06
C LYS A 5 2.91 -23.04 -33.13
N ARG A 6 3.70 -22.10 -33.68
CA ARG A 6 4.55 -21.19 -32.87
C ARG A 6 3.72 -20.23 -32.04
N MET A 7 2.64 -19.70 -32.60
CA MET A 7 1.75 -18.76 -31.91
C MET A 7 1.00 -19.44 -30.75
N VAL A 8 0.50 -20.67 -30.97
CA VAL A 8 -0.11 -21.48 -29.90
C VAL A 8 0.90 -21.81 -28.81
N PHE A 9 2.13 -22.17 -29.17
CA PHE A 9 3.19 -22.45 -28.19
C PHE A 9 3.55 -21.23 -27.34
N LEU A 10 3.71 -20.04 -27.96
CA LEU A 10 3.96 -18.79 -27.23
C LEU A 10 2.80 -18.42 -26.30
N LEU A 11 1.56 -18.59 -26.74
CA LEU A 11 0.38 -18.35 -25.90
C LEU A 11 0.37 -19.28 -24.69
N CYS A 12 0.62 -20.58 -24.88
CA CYS A 12 0.72 -21.54 -23.77
C CYS A 12 1.87 -21.21 -22.81
N LEU A 13 3.02 -20.75 -23.33
CA LEU A 13 4.15 -20.34 -22.50
C LEU A 13 3.79 -19.12 -21.63
N VAL A 14 3.15 -18.11 -22.21
CA VAL A 14 2.68 -16.93 -21.46
C VAL A 14 1.66 -17.33 -20.41
N LEU A 15 0.69 -18.19 -20.76
CA LEU A 15 -0.31 -18.67 -19.81
C LEU A 15 0.33 -19.43 -18.64
N ALA A 16 1.28 -20.34 -18.93
CA ALA A 16 2.00 -21.09 -17.92
C ALA A 16 2.83 -20.18 -17.01
N LEU A 17 3.44 -19.14 -17.56
CA LEU A 17 4.19 -18.15 -16.78
C LEU A 17 3.27 -17.32 -15.87
N SER A 18 2.10 -16.91 -16.36
CA SER A 18 1.09 -16.21 -15.53
C SER A 18 0.62 -17.07 -14.37
N LEU A 19 0.34 -18.36 -14.60
CA LEU A 19 -0.06 -19.31 -13.55
C LEU A 19 1.04 -19.51 -12.49
N LEU A 20 2.31 -19.54 -12.91
CA LEU A 20 3.45 -19.66 -11.98
C LEU A 20 3.58 -18.44 -11.07
N VAL A 21 3.37 -17.23 -11.60
CA VAL A 21 3.43 -15.99 -10.82
C VAL A 21 2.31 -15.93 -9.77
N GLU A 22 1.09 -16.33 -10.13
CA GLU A 22 -0.04 -16.39 -9.19
C GLU A 22 0.20 -17.42 -8.07
N ALA A 23 0.73 -18.60 -8.40
CA ALA A 23 1.04 -19.64 -7.43
C ALA A 23 2.08 -19.18 -6.39
N GLN A 24 3.11 -18.44 -6.82
CA GLN A 24 4.10 -17.87 -5.91
C GLN A 24 3.51 -16.81 -4.98
N ALA A 25 2.60 -15.97 -5.47
CA ALA A 25 1.92 -14.97 -4.64
C ALA A 25 1.04 -15.63 -3.56
N LEU A 26 0.28 -16.67 -3.93
CA LEU A 26 -0.53 -17.43 -2.98
C LEU A 26 0.30 -18.13 -1.90
N ALA A 27 1.47 -18.66 -2.26
CA ALA A 27 2.38 -19.32 -1.31
C ALA A 27 2.95 -18.37 -0.25
N GLN A 28 3.01 -17.05 -0.52
CA GLN A 28 3.40 -16.06 0.49
C GLN A 28 2.27 -15.70 1.47
N ILE A 29 1.03 -16.00 1.11
CA ILE A 29 -0.18 -15.61 1.83
C ILE A 29 -0.74 -16.78 2.65
N ILE A 30 -0.71 -17.99 2.09
CA ILE A 30 -1.20 -19.21 2.71
C ILE A 30 -0.07 -19.82 3.52
N ARG A 31 -0.26 -19.92 4.85
CA ARG A 31 0.66 -20.63 5.75
C ARG A 31 0.20 -22.07 5.91
N GLU A 32 1.16 -22.98 6.13
CA GLU A 32 0.83 -24.33 6.61
C GLU A 32 0.04 -24.23 7.91
N ASN A 33 -1.01 -25.03 8.03
CA ASN A 33 -1.86 -25.05 9.22
C ASN A 33 -1.10 -25.72 10.38
N ASP A 34 -0.50 -24.90 11.23
CA ASP A 34 0.17 -25.31 12.47
C ASP A 34 -0.78 -25.38 13.67
N GLY A 35 -2.09 -25.28 13.43
CA GLY A 35 -3.13 -25.25 14.46
C GLY A 35 -3.28 -23.89 15.16
N THR A 36 -2.53 -22.86 14.76
CA THR A 36 -2.68 -21.51 15.32
C THR A 36 -3.73 -20.69 14.58
N THR A 37 -4.23 -19.63 15.21
CA THR A 37 -5.18 -18.71 14.61
C THR A 37 -4.77 -17.27 14.88
N LEU A 38 -4.66 -16.46 13.84
CA LEU A 38 -4.42 -15.03 13.98
C LEU A 38 -5.63 -14.35 14.64
N LYS A 39 -5.42 -13.68 15.77
CA LYS A 39 -6.48 -12.96 16.51
C LYS A 39 -6.43 -11.45 16.34
N GLN A 40 -5.26 -10.89 16.10
CA GLN A 40 -5.06 -9.45 15.95
C GLN A 40 -3.76 -9.17 15.21
N ILE A 41 -3.73 -8.05 14.47
CA ILE A 41 -2.51 -7.48 13.90
C ILE A 41 -2.42 -5.99 14.26
N ILE A 42 -1.20 -5.50 14.47
CA ILE A 42 -0.89 -4.08 14.64
C ILE A 42 0.18 -3.74 13.61
N ILE A 43 -0.11 -2.77 12.74
CA ILE A 43 0.78 -2.35 11.66
C ILE A 43 1.32 -0.95 11.96
N PHE A 44 2.63 -0.85 12.18
CA PHE A 44 3.33 0.43 12.28
C PHE A 44 3.90 0.81 10.92
N GLY A 45 3.12 1.59 10.15
CA GLY A 45 3.49 2.01 8.81
C GLY A 45 4.29 3.32 8.77
N ARG A 46 5.33 3.37 7.95
CA ARG A 46 5.90 4.64 7.47
C ARG A 46 4.99 5.20 6.36
N HIS A 47 4.96 6.52 6.18
CA HIS A 47 4.37 7.12 5.00
C HIS A 47 5.04 6.57 3.72
N ASN A 48 4.30 6.49 2.62
CA ASN A 48 4.80 6.02 1.33
C ASN A 48 5.62 7.11 0.60
N ILE A 49 5.88 6.90 -0.70
CA ILE A 49 6.74 7.76 -1.55
C ILE A 49 6.22 9.20 -1.56
N ARG A 50 7.07 10.12 -1.11
CA ARG A 50 6.79 11.56 -1.04
C ARG A 50 7.82 12.35 -1.85
N SER A 51 7.48 13.59 -2.19
CA SER A 51 8.47 14.56 -2.66
C SER A 51 9.50 14.89 -1.55
N PRO A 52 10.67 15.45 -1.89
CA PRO A 52 11.62 16.00 -0.93
C PRO A 52 10.95 17.02 -0.02
N THR A 53 11.43 17.15 1.23
CA THR A 53 10.88 18.14 2.18
C THR A 53 11.38 19.56 1.93
N ASN A 54 12.58 19.69 1.38
CA ASN A 54 13.15 20.97 0.97
C ASN A 54 12.60 21.35 -0.40
N SER A 55 12.48 22.65 -0.66
CA SER A 55 12.10 23.13 -1.98
C SER A 55 13.23 22.88 -3.00
N PRO A 56 12.92 22.84 -4.31
CA PRO A 56 13.94 22.76 -5.34
C PRO A 56 15.02 23.85 -5.22
N GLU A 57 14.65 25.07 -4.83
CA GLU A 57 15.56 26.20 -4.64
C GLU A 57 16.55 25.97 -3.48
N GLU A 58 16.09 25.35 -2.38
CA GLU A 58 16.97 24.97 -1.28
C GLU A 58 17.94 23.84 -1.69
N LEU A 59 17.47 22.88 -2.47
CA LEU A 59 18.29 21.76 -2.94
C LEU A 59 19.32 22.20 -3.99
N ALA A 60 18.99 23.20 -4.82
CA ALA A 60 19.89 23.75 -5.84
C ALA A 60 21.17 24.38 -5.27
N LYS A 61 21.19 24.72 -3.97
CA LYS A 61 22.41 25.18 -3.28
C LYS A 61 23.49 24.11 -3.15
N TYR A 62 23.11 22.84 -3.31
CA TYR A 62 23.96 21.67 -3.07
C TYR A 62 24.24 20.83 -4.32
N ALA A 63 23.77 21.26 -5.49
CA ALA A 63 23.94 20.53 -6.75
C ALA A 63 24.18 21.50 -7.92
N VAL A 64 24.95 21.05 -8.92
CA VAL A 64 25.16 21.81 -10.16
C VAL A 64 23.96 21.68 -11.09
N ASP A 65 23.33 20.49 -11.13
CA ASP A 65 22.16 20.22 -11.96
C ASP A 65 20.85 20.56 -11.23
N PRO A 66 19.80 20.99 -11.96
CA PRO A 66 18.48 21.22 -11.38
C PRO A 66 17.92 19.97 -10.71
N TYR A 67 17.30 20.15 -9.54
CA TYR A 67 16.61 19.05 -8.87
C TYR A 67 15.34 18.66 -9.64
N PRO A 68 15.01 17.36 -9.78
CA PRO A 68 13.80 16.95 -10.47
C PRO A 68 12.54 17.56 -9.87
N GLU A 69 11.62 18.00 -10.72
CA GLU A 69 10.30 18.48 -10.30
C GLU A 69 9.41 17.30 -9.88
N PHE A 70 8.60 17.52 -8.86
CA PHE A 70 7.58 16.58 -8.40
C PHE A 70 6.20 17.20 -8.58
N GLU A 71 5.22 16.40 -8.97
CA GLU A 71 3.82 16.81 -9.21
C GLU A 71 3.07 17.26 -7.94
N VAL A 72 3.73 17.24 -6.78
CA VAL A 72 3.14 17.55 -5.47
C VAL A 72 4.06 18.47 -4.67
N PRO A 73 3.51 19.31 -3.76
CA PRO A 73 4.32 20.21 -2.93
C PRO A 73 5.39 19.47 -2.10
N PRO A 74 6.45 20.17 -1.64
CA PRO A 74 7.49 19.56 -0.83
C PRO A 74 6.96 18.82 0.42
N GLY A 75 7.42 17.58 0.58
CA GLY A 75 7.06 16.70 1.69
C GLY A 75 5.68 16.05 1.59
N CYS A 76 4.95 16.24 0.49
CA CYS A 76 3.64 15.64 0.25
C CYS A 76 3.73 14.27 -0.42
N LEU A 77 2.69 13.44 -0.23
CA LEU A 77 2.62 12.11 -0.84
C LEU A 77 2.49 12.24 -2.36
N THR A 78 3.28 11.46 -3.11
CA THR A 78 3.19 11.42 -4.58
C THR A 78 2.02 10.52 -5.03
N PRO A 79 1.51 10.68 -6.27
CA PRO A 79 0.53 9.75 -6.84
C PRO A 79 1.02 8.29 -6.83
N ASN A 80 2.27 8.06 -7.19
CA ASN A 80 2.90 6.73 -7.11
C ASN A 80 2.98 6.20 -5.68
N GLY A 81 3.25 7.07 -4.70
CA GLY A 81 3.21 6.72 -3.28
C GLY A 81 1.81 6.34 -2.80
N LYS A 82 0.78 7.04 -3.28
CA LYS A 82 -0.63 6.71 -3.01
C LYS A 82 -0.99 5.34 -3.59
N GLN A 83 -0.58 5.07 -4.82
CA GLN A 83 -0.81 3.78 -5.47
C GLN A 83 -0.07 2.64 -4.74
N ALA A 84 1.20 2.85 -4.37
CA ALA A 84 1.97 1.87 -3.61
C ALA A 84 1.32 1.55 -2.25
N ALA A 85 0.81 2.57 -1.54
CA ALA A 85 0.07 2.38 -0.30
C ALA A 85 -1.19 1.55 -0.50
N ARG A 86 -1.94 1.79 -1.58
CA ARG A 86 -3.14 1.02 -1.92
C ARG A 86 -2.82 -0.44 -2.24
N LEU A 87 -1.76 -0.68 -3.00
CA LEU A 87 -1.30 -2.03 -3.32
C LEU A 87 -0.87 -2.78 -2.05
N LEU A 88 -0.18 -2.11 -1.13
CA LEU A 88 0.17 -2.69 0.17
C LEU A 88 -1.08 -3.05 0.98
N GLY A 89 -2.10 -2.18 0.98
CA GLY A 89 -3.41 -2.49 1.57
C GLY A 89 -4.05 -3.73 0.95
N ALA A 90 -4.06 -3.83 -0.38
CA ALA A 90 -4.61 -4.98 -1.10
C ALA A 90 -3.86 -6.29 -0.81
N TYR A 91 -2.54 -6.22 -0.65
CA TYR A 91 -1.76 -7.37 -0.19
C TYR A 91 -2.22 -7.82 1.21
N PHE A 92 -2.34 -6.90 2.16
CA PHE A 92 -2.82 -7.23 3.50
C PHE A 92 -4.28 -7.71 3.51
N ARG A 93 -5.12 -7.23 2.59
CA ARG A 93 -6.47 -7.77 2.41
C ARG A 93 -6.41 -9.27 2.10
N GLN A 94 -5.66 -9.66 1.08
CA GLN A 94 -5.53 -11.06 0.69
C GLN A 94 -4.93 -11.90 1.83
N TYR A 95 -3.89 -11.38 2.49
CA TYR A 95 -3.28 -12.03 3.64
C TYR A 95 -4.28 -12.26 4.77
N LEU A 96 -4.99 -11.22 5.21
CA LEU A 96 -5.88 -11.32 6.38
C LEU A 96 -7.17 -12.08 6.09
N LEU A 97 -7.64 -12.12 4.83
CA LEU A 97 -8.70 -13.03 4.41
C LEU A 97 -8.24 -14.49 4.49
N ALA A 98 -7.04 -14.80 4.00
CA ALA A 98 -6.48 -16.15 4.08
C ALA A 98 -6.23 -16.61 5.53
N GLN A 99 -5.88 -15.67 6.42
CA GLN A 99 -5.74 -15.93 7.85
C GLN A 99 -7.09 -15.96 8.61
N GLY A 100 -8.20 -15.68 7.94
CA GLY A 100 -9.54 -15.63 8.54
C GLY A 100 -9.75 -14.48 9.54
N LEU A 101 -8.89 -13.46 9.52
CA LEU A 101 -9.03 -12.27 10.38
C LEU A 101 -10.02 -11.26 9.77
N LEU A 102 -9.98 -11.09 8.44
CA LEU A 102 -11.02 -10.38 7.71
C LEU A 102 -12.08 -11.36 7.23
N THR A 103 -13.33 -10.92 7.18
CA THR A 103 -14.47 -11.71 6.70
C THR A 103 -14.75 -11.48 5.22
N GLY A 104 -14.31 -10.34 4.69
CA GLY A 104 -14.60 -9.90 3.32
C GLY A 104 -15.85 -9.03 3.21
N ASP A 105 -16.66 -8.96 4.29
CA ASP A 105 -17.76 -8.00 4.43
C ASP A 105 -17.21 -6.64 4.86
N GLU A 106 -17.48 -5.61 4.06
CA GLU A 106 -16.84 -4.30 4.20
C GLU A 106 -17.21 -3.61 5.52
N GLN A 107 -18.49 -3.64 5.90
CA GLN A 107 -18.95 -2.98 7.13
C GLN A 107 -18.45 -3.71 8.37
N GLN A 108 -18.47 -5.04 8.37
CA GLN A 108 -17.94 -5.85 9.46
C GLN A 108 -16.44 -5.64 9.61
N ASP A 109 -15.67 -5.79 8.54
CA ASP A 109 -14.22 -5.59 8.56
C ASP A 109 -13.85 -4.17 9.03
N LEU A 110 -14.63 -3.16 8.61
CA LEU A 110 -14.40 -1.77 9.00
C LEU A 110 -14.69 -1.56 10.50
N SER A 111 -15.74 -2.17 11.04
CA SER A 111 -16.09 -2.09 12.47
C SER A 111 -15.04 -2.73 13.39
N HIS A 112 -14.26 -3.66 12.87
CA HIS A 112 -13.16 -4.32 13.58
C HIS A 112 -11.78 -3.70 13.26
N SER A 113 -11.75 -2.62 12.48
CA SER A 113 -10.51 -1.97 12.05
C SER A 113 -10.36 -0.57 12.64
N HIS A 114 -9.14 -0.21 13.00
CA HIS A 114 -8.80 1.14 13.46
C HIS A 114 -7.61 1.69 12.68
N PHE A 115 -7.82 2.81 11.98
CA PHE A 115 -6.79 3.49 11.21
C PHE A 115 -6.39 4.78 11.93
N ARG A 116 -5.10 4.91 12.26
CA ARG A 116 -4.55 6.12 12.86
C ARG A 116 -3.33 6.60 12.09
N SER A 117 -3.21 7.90 11.89
CA SER A 117 -2.00 8.52 11.32
C SER A 117 -1.54 9.70 12.16
N LYS A 118 -0.28 10.12 11.92
CA LYS A 118 0.15 11.47 12.28
C LYS A 118 -0.65 12.49 11.46
N SER A 119 -0.75 13.71 11.97
CA SER A 119 -1.40 14.89 11.37
C SER A 119 -0.65 15.49 10.16
N LYS A 120 0.39 14.84 9.63
CA LYS A 120 1.05 15.28 8.39
C LYS A 120 0.29 14.71 7.20
N GLU A 121 0.08 15.51 6.15
CA GLU A 121 -0.64 15.10 4.93
C GLU A 121 -0.14 13.75 4.41
N ARG A 122 1.18 13.59 4.21
CA ARG A 122 1.75 12.34 3.71
C ARG A 122 1.41 11.10 4.53
N SER A 123 1.27 11.25 5.85
CA SER A 123 0.92 10.15 6.75
C SER A 123 -0.57 9.85 6.66
N TRP A 124 -1.40 10.89 6.62
CA TRP A 124 -2.85 10.77 6.49
C TRP A 124 -3.26 10.17 5.14
N GLU A 125 -2.73 10.71 4.04
CA GLU A 125 -3.00 10.19 2.68
C GLU A 125 -2.48 8.77 2.49
N THR A 126 -1.34 8.42 3.10
CA THR A 126 -0.85 7.02 3.08
C THR A 126 -1.82 6.10 3.81
N ALA A 127 -2.26 6.48 5.02
CA ALA A 127 -3.19 5.67 5.81
C ALA A 127 -4.54 5.51 5.10
N LYS A 128 -5.04 6.58 4.46
CA LYS A 128 -6.28 6.54 3.68
C LYS A 128 -6.14 5.60 2.48
N ALA A 129 -5.06 5.74 1.71
CA ALA A 129 -4.82 4.89 0.55
C ALA A 129 -4.63 3.41 0.94
N PHE A 130 -3.87 3.14 1.99
CA PHE A 130 -3.71 1.81 2.56
C PHE A 130 -5.07 1.21 2.98
N GLY A 131 -5.86 1.96 3.76
CA GLY A 131 -7.19 1.52 4.19
C GLY A 131 -8.11 1.18 3.02
N SER A 132 -8.09 2.00 1.96
CA SER A 132 -8.89 1.76 0.74
C SER A 132 -8.45 0.55 -0.09
N GLY A 133 -7.23 0.06 0.12
CA GLY A 133 -6.76 -1.21 -0.44
C GLY A 133 -7.09 -2.41 0.47
N LEU A 134 -7.09 -2.19 1.79
CA LEU A 134 -7.36 -3.21 2.79
C LEU A 134 -8.85 -3.59 2.85
N ILE A 135 -9.72 -2.58 2.86
CA ILE A 135 -11.17 -2.73 2.87
C ILE A 135 -11.68 -1.96 1.66
N THR A 136 -12.13 -2.69 0.64
CA THR A 136 -12.55 -2.12 -0.64
C THR A 136 -13.88 -1.37 -0.50
N ASN A 137 -14.14 -0.45 -1.43
CA ASN A 137 -15.38 0.33 -1.57
C ASN A 137 -15.85 1.15 -0.34
N VAL A 138 -15.00 1.28 0.68
CA VAL A 138 -15.24 2.18 1.83
C VAL A 138 -14.14 3.22 1.95
N ASP A 139 -14.53 4.42 2.38
CA ASP A 139 -13.57 5.43 2.84
C ASP A 139 -13.13 5.08 4.26
N ALA A 140 -11.89 4.58 4.41
CA ALA A 140 -11.34 4.23 5.70
C ALA A 140 -11.32 5.46 6.64
N PRO A 141 -11.93 5.41 7.84
CA PRO A 141 -11.97 6.51 8.78
C PRO A 141 -10.60 6.66 9.47
N VAL A 142 -9.70 7.41 8.84
CA VAL A 142 -8.37 7.68 9.40
C VAL A 142 -8.48 8.71 10.52
N HIS A 143 -8.17 8.29 11.73
CA HIS A 143 -8.08 9.15 12.89
C HIS A 143 -6.71 9.84 12.94
N SER A 144 -6.72 11.16 13.12
CA SER A 144 -5.52 11.96 13.38
C SER A 144 -5.87 13.16 14.24
N TYR A 145 -4.85 13.82 14.81
CA TYR A 145 -5.03 15.23 15.17
C TYR A 145 -5.35 16.06 13.93
N LYS A 146 -5.79 17.30 14.12
CA LYS A 146 -6.07 18.21 13.02
C LYS A 146 -4.86 18.29 12.09
N ILE A 147 -5.09 18.08 10.79
CA ILE A 147 -4.01 18.03 9.80
C ILE A 147 -3.22 19.36 9.85
N GLY A 148 -1.90 19.24 9.94
CA GLY A 148 -0.96 20.35 10.10
C GLY A 148 -0.53 20.63 11.54
N GLU A 149 -1.31 20.22 12.55
CA GLU A 149 -0.98 20.48 13.97
C GLU A 149 0.01 19.45 14.54
N PRO A 150 0.79 19.78 15.59
CA PRO A 150 1.69 18.80 16.21
C PRO A 150 0.94 17.58 16.77
N ASP A 151 1.47 16.39 16.52
CA ASP A 151 0.98 15.15 17.13
C ASP A 151 1.69 14.91 18.46
N ARG A 152 0.94 14.64 19.54
CA ARG A 152 1.49 14.35 20.88
C ARG A 152 2.29 13.05 20.95
N PHE A 153 2.20 12.17 19.95
CA PHE A 153 3.03 10.98 19.78
C PHE A 153 4.31 11.24 18.95
N SER A 154 4.61 12.51 18.67
CA SER A 154 5.93 12.89 18.17
C SER A 154 6.87 12.93 19.37
N ILE A 155 7.81 11.99 19.44
CA ILE A 155 8.96 12.09 20.35
C ILE A 155 9.65 13.43 20.02
N PRO A 156 10.05 14.24 21.03
CA PRO A 156 10.61 15.58 20.84
C PRO A 156 11.76 15.65 19.83
#